data_AF-A0A662DFA3-F1
#
_entry.id   AF-A0A662DFA3-F1
#
_cell.length_a   1.000
_cell.length_b   1.000
_cell.length_c   1.000
_cell.angle_alpha   90.00
_cell.angle_beta   90.00
_cell.angle_gamma   90.00
#
_symmetry.space_group_name_H-M   'P 1'
#
loop_
_entity.id
_entity.type
_entity.pdbx_description
1 polymer ?
#
loop_
_entity_poly.entity_id
_entity_poly.type
_entity_poly.pdbx_seq_one_letter_code
_entity_poly.pdbx_strand_id
1 'polypeptide(L)'
;MPNIKVAIVGVGNCTSSLVQGVYYYKNVKESDKFVPGLMHPVIGDYRVSDITPCVAFDVDARKVGKDLSEAIWAEPNCTEKFSDVPYLGVKVLMGPVLDGVSEHLKRYVKISSERPIDDVDEVAQILREKEVDVLVNNLPTASEKASWFYAEAALKAGVGIVNGIPVLIANNKEFAKKAEDNKVPIVGDDYKSQLGGTILDRDLLNLCIQRGIKIKKSYQLNYGGNTDFWNLTDWERGKTKHASKKRGVDAVMPYEAPFSVNVSQLEVLNDIKICRIEIWGENFGGTPVKLEAKLEVVDSPNSAGVMVDAIRCCKLAKDRGVGGVLTSASAYLMKSAPEQFPTDREAREALDDFIEGKRER
;
A
#
# COMPACT_ATOMS: atom_id res chain seq x y z
N MET A 1 -21.72 17.27 0.87
CA MET A 1 -21.28 16.23 -0.10
C MET A 1 -20.35 15.30 0.64
N PRO A 2 -20.31 14.01 0.31
CA PRO A 2 -19.30 13.09 0.83
C PRO A 2 -17.90 13.70 0.59
N ASN A 3 -17.06 13.70 1.61
CA ASN A 3 -15.69 14.20 1.53
C ASN A 3 -14.84 13.39 2.50
N ILE A 4 -13.64 13.02 2.07
CA ILE A 4 -12.66 12.30 2.87
C ILE A 4 -11.39 13.15 2.93
N LYS A 5 -11.19 13.85 4.04
CA LYS A 5 -9.99 14.66 4.24
C LYS A 5 -8.83 13.75 4.60
N VAL A 6 -7.80 13.71 3.74
CA VAL A 6 -6.65 12.83 3.95
C VAL A 6 -5.37 13.58 4.28
N ALA A 7 -4.65 13.09 5.29
CA ALA A 7 -3.26 13.44 5.55
C ALA A 7 -2.33 12.41 4.91
N ILE A 8 -1.30 12.85 4.22
CA ILE A 8 -0.36 11.96 3.51
C ILE A 8 1.01 12.07 4.15
N VAL A 9 1.60 10.93 4.48
CA VAL A 9 2.98 10.84 4.98
C VAL A 9 3.84 10.14 3.95
N GLY A 10 4.81 10.87 3.38
CA GLY A 10 5.64 10.41 2.27
C GLY A 10 4.99 10.74 0.92
N VAL A 11 5.52 11.74 0.23
CA VAL A 11 5.02 12.22 -1.07
C VAL A 11 5.78 11.51 -2.21
N GLY A 12 5.80 10.18 -2.18
CA GLY A 12 6.45 9.31 -3.17
C GLY A 12 5.62 9.02 -4.42
N ASN A 13 6.06 8.03 -5.23
CA ASN A 13 5.32 7.58 -6.41
C ASN A 13 3.90 7.11 -6.09
N CYS A 14 3.69 6.35 -5.00
CA CYS A 14 2.35 5.92 -4.57
C CYS A 14 1.41 7.10 -4.30
N THR A 15 1.93 8.16 -3.68
CA THR A 15 1.18 9.40 -3.44
C THR A 15 0.87 10.14 -4.74
N SER A 16 1.82 10.19 -5.68
CA SER A 16 1.56 10.75 -7.00
C SER A 16 0.42 10.01 -7.71
N SER A 17 0.44 8.68 -7.73
CA SER A 17 -0.64 7.88 -8.32
C SER A 17 -1.98 8.05 -7.60
N LEU A 18 -2.00 8.19 -6.27
CA LEU A 18 -3.23 8.50 -5.51
C LEU A 18 -3.83 9.83 -5.96
N VAL A 19 -3.03 10.89 -5.94
CA VAL A 19 -3.51 12.25 -6.25
C VAL A 19 -3.98 12.34 -7.70
N GLN A 20 -3.23 11.76 -8.64
CA GLN A 20 -3.67 11.65 -10.04
C GLN A 20 -5.00 10.89 -10.17
N GLY A 21 -5.18 9.79 -9.41
CA GLY A 21 -6.38 8.97 -9.40
C GLY A 21 -7.65 9.74 -9.02
N VAL A 22 -7.57 10.63 -8.02
CA VAL A 22 -8.71 11.48 -7.60
C VAL A 22 -9.26 12.29 -8.78
N TYR A 23 -8.38 12.83 -9.64
CA TYR A 23 -8.78 13.64 -10.79
C TYR A 23 -9.14 12.80 -12.02
N TYR A 24 -8.46 11.68 -12.23
CA TYR A 24 -8.74 10.76 -13.33
C TYR A 24 -10.15 10.18 -13.23
N TYR A 25 -10.56 9.76 -12.02
CA TYR A 25 -11.86 9.14 -11.76
C TYR A 25 -12.97 10.13 -11.38
N LYS A 26 -12.79 11.45 -11.60
CA LYS A 26 -13.77 12.50 -11.20
C LYS A 26 -15.16 12.38 -11.82
N ASN A 27 -15.28 11.66 -12.93
CA ASN A 27 -16.54 11.49 -13.66
C ASN A 27 -17.23 10.14 -13.39
N VAL A 28 -16.69 9.31 -12.49
CA VAL A 28 -17.30 8.04 -12.09
C VAL A 28 -18.64 8.32 -11.41
N LYS A 29 -19.67 7.58 -11.82
CA LYS A 29 -21.03 7.67 -11.30
C LYS A 29 -21.33 6.47 -10.42
N GLU A 30 -22.24 6.64 -9.46
CA GLU A 30 -22.74 5.52 -8.63
C GLU A 30 -23.37 4.39 -9.42
N SER A 31 -23.94 4.69 -10.59
CA SER A 31 -24.51 3.69 -11.49
C SER A 31 -23.48 2.82 -12.22
N ASP A 32 -22.20 3.20 -12.19
CA ASP A 32 -21.15 2.50 -12.93
C ASP A 32 -20.82 1.18 -12.23
N LYS A 33 -21.15 0.06 -12.87
CA LYS A 33 -20.89 -1.29 -12.32
C LYS A 33 -19.44 -1.74 -12.47
N PHE A 34 -18.76 -1.24 -13.50
CA PHE A 34 -17.37 -1.57 -13.79
C PHE A 34 -16.65 -0.32 -14.25
N VAL A 35 -15.57 0.02 -13.56
CA VAL A 35 -14.66 1.10 -13.93
C VAL A 35 -13.25 0.52 -13.99
N PRO A 36 -12.57 0.58 -15.15
CA PRO A 36 -11.20 0.07 -15.27
C PRO A 36 -10.30 0.64 -14.18
N GLY A 37 -9.55 -0.23 -13.48
CA GLY A 37 -8.62 0.16 -12.44
C GLY A 37 -9.24 0.40 -11.05
N LEU A 38 -10.54 0.19 -10.87
CA LEU A 38 -11.19 0.23 -9.54
C LEU A 38 -11.81 -1.13 -9.21
N MET A 39 -11.58 -1.63 -7.99
CA MET A 39 -12.26 -2.83 -7.50
C MET A 39 -13.69 -2.52 -7.06
N HIS A 40 -13.89 -1.30 -6.54
CA HIS A 40 -15.17 -0.71 -6.16
C HIS A 40 -15.24 0.72 -6.73
N PRO A 41 -16.12 0.96 -7.73
CA PRO A 41 -16.37 2.32 -8.22
C PRO A 41 -16.76 3.27 -7.07
N VAL A 42 -17.61 2.80 -6.16
CA VAL A 42 -18.08 3.52 -4.97
C VAL A 42 -18.05 2.57 -3.76
N ILE A 43 -17.69 3.09 -2.58
CA ILE A 43 -17.76 2.38 -1.29
C ILE A 43 -18.64 3.17 -0.33
N GLY A 44 -19.78 2.61 0.09
CA GLY A 44 -20.82 3.40 0.75
C GLY A 44 -21.27 4.55 -0.16
N ASP A 45 -21.16 5.77 0.31
CA ASP A 45 -21.43 6.98 -0.47
C ASP A 45 -20.15 7.64 -1.04
N TYR A 46 -19.00 6.96 -0.96
CA TYR A 46 -17.69 7.53 -1.27
C TYR A 46 -17.15 7.10 -2.64
N ARG A 47 -17.03 8.06 -3.54
CA ARG A 47 -16.31 7.95 -4.81
C ARG A 47 -14.83 8.21 -4.59
N VAL A 48 -14.01 7.82 -5.57
CA VAL A 48 -12.57 8.13 -5.56
C VAL A 48 -12.33 9.65 -5.56
N SER A 49 -13.20 10.41 -6.23
CA SER A 49 -13.13 11.87 -6.33
C SER A 49 -13.45 12.60 -5.03
N ASP A 50 -14.01 11.90 -4.04
CA ASP A 50 -14.36 12.51 -2.75
C ASP A 50 -13.16 12.53 -1.78
N ILE A 51 -12.04 11.92 -2.18
CA ILE A 51 -10.78 11.98 -1.43
C ILE A 51 -10.11 13.34 -1.66
N THR A 52 -9.96 14.12 -0.60
CA THR A 52 -9.36 15.45 -0.63
C THR A 52 -8.12 15.50 0.25
N PRO A 53 -6.90 15.50 -0.32
CA PRO A 53 -5.69 15.77 0.45
C PRO A 53 -5.77 17.14 1.11
N CYS A 54 -5.46 17.21 2.40
CA CYS A 54 -5.48 18.46 3.17
C CYS A 54 -4.23 18.69 4.02
N VAL A 55 -3.42 17.65 4.25
CA VAL A 55 -2.12 17.71 4.93
C VAL A 55 -1.16 16.78 4.21
N ALA A 56 0.10 17.20 4.03
CA ALA A 56 1.14 16.35 3.48
C ALA A 56 2.45 16.55 4.25
N PHE A 57 3.18 15.46 4.49
CA PHE A 57 4.50 15.46 5.10
C PHE A 57 5.51 14.77 4.19
N ASP A 58 6.69 15.35 4.07
CA ASP A 58 7.86 14.72 3.44
C ASP A 58 9.13 15.23 4.15
N VAL A 59 10.29 14.71 3.74
CA VAL A 59 11.60 15.15 4.25
C VAL A 59 12.51 15.65 3.14
N ASP A 60 12.16 15.44 1.87
CA ASP A 60 12.98 15.84 0.74
C ASP A 60 12.88 17.35 0.47
N ALA A 61 14.03 18.01 0.36
CA ALA A 61 14.18 19.44 0.10
C ALA A 61 13.52 19.91 -1.21
N ARG A 62 13.29 19.01 -2.16
CA ARG A 62 12.58 19.34 -3.42
C ARG A 62 11.06 19.31 -3.27
N LYS A 63 10.55 18.76 -2.16
CA LYS A 63 9.11 18.54 -1.90
C LYS A 63 8.63 19.43 -0.76
N VAL A 64 9.36 19.43 0.35
CA VAL A 64 9.08 20.27 1.52
C VAL A 64 8.99 21.73 1.10
N GLY A 65 7.96 22.44 1.57
CA GLY A 65 7.73 23.83 1.25
C GLY A 65 6.83 24.07 0.04
N LYS A 66 6.70 23.10 -0.87
CA LYS A 66 5.91 23.22 -2.12
C LYS A 66 4.45 22.80 -1.92
N ASP A 67 3.61 23.17 -2.89
CA ASP A 67 2.27 22.61 -2.99
C ASP A 67 2.33 21.11 -3.36
N LEU A 68 1.40 20.32 -2.83
CA LEU A 68 1.31 18.90 -3.10
C LEU A 68 1.16 18.61 -4.61
N SER A 69 0.45 19.45 -5.38
CA SER A 69 0.34 19.30 -6.84
C SER A 69 1.68 19.39 -7.58
N GLU A 70 2.68 20.05 -6.99
CA GLU A 70 4.03 20.17 -7.54
C GLU A 70 4.95 19.07 -6.97
N ALA A 71 4.84 18.79 -5.67
CA ALA A 71 5.69 17.84 -4.97
C ALA A 71 5.53 16.40 -5.48
N ILE A 72 4.33 16.01 -5.95
CA ILE A 72 4.11 14.69 -6.56
C ILE A 72 4.92 14.45 -7.84
N TRP A 73 5.38 15.51 -8.50
CA TRP A 73 6.22 15.45 -9.71
C TRP A 73 7.69 15.69 -9.42
N ALA A 74 8.04 16.12 -8.21
CA ALA A 74 9.42 16.38 -7.83
C ALA A 74 10.20 15.06 -7.74
N GLU A 75 11.39 15.05 -8.32
CA GLU A 75 12.32 13.93 -8.18
C GLU A 75 12.51 13.54 -6.71
N PRO A 76 12.73 12.24 -6.41
CA PRO A 76 12.97 11.14 -7.34
C PRO A 76 11.68 10.45 -7.81
N ASN A 77 10.51 11.10 -7.68
CA ASN A 77 9.28 10.53 -8.22
C ASN A 77 9.39 10.36 -9.75
N CYS A 78 8.93 9.22 -10.24
CA CYS A 78 9.09 8.76 -11.62
C CYS A 78 7.94 7.84 -12.07
N THR A 79 6.80 7.88 -11.38
CA THR A 79 5.57 7.19 -11.82
C THR A 79 5.02 7.80 -13.11
N GLU A 80 4.25 7.00 -13.84
CA GLU A 80 3.58 7.43 -15.07
C GLU A 80 2.59 8.58 -14.78
N LYS A 81 2.55 9.57 -15.69
CA LYS A 81 1.54 10.63 -15.66
C LYS A 81 0.32 10.20 -16.47
N PHE A 82 -0.78 9.92 -15.79
CA PHE A 82 -2.06 9.55 -16.41
C PHE A 82 -3.19 10.56 -16.14
N SER A 83 -2.96 11.57 -15.31
CA SER A 83 -3.89 12.70 -15.13
C SER A 83 -3.16 13.99 -14.81
N ASP A 84 -3.71 15.12 -15.25
CA ASP A 84 -3.35 16.43 -14.73
C ASP A 84 -3.93 16.63 -13.32
N VAL A 85 -3.21 17.40 -12.50
CA VAL A 85 -3.54 17.71 -11.11
C VAL A 85 -3.54 19.24 -10.97
N PRO A 86 -4.65 19.87 -10.56
CA PRO A 86 -4.69 21.32 -10.32
C PRO A 86 -3.92 21.67 -9.04
N TYR A 87 -3.63 22.95 -8.85
CA TYR A 87 -3.05 23.46 -7.60
C TYR A 87 -3.98 23.12 -6.42
N LEU A 88 -3.43 22.48 -5.37
CA LEU A 88 -4.23 21.93 -4.27
C LEU A 88 -4.37 22.89 -3.08
N GLY A 89 -3.45 23.83 -2.92
CA GLY A 89 -3.36 24.66 -1.72
C GLY A 89 -2.90 23.88 -0.48
N VAL A 90 -2.17 22.77 -0.68
CA VAL A 90 -1.69 21.87 0.38
C VAL A 90 -0.17 21.94 0.41
N LYS A 91 0.37 22.75 1.31
CA LYS A 91 1.82 22.83 1.53
C LYS A 91 2.35 21.53 2.13
N VAL A 92 3.42 20.98 1.55
CA VAL A 92 4.15 19.84 2.12
C VAL A 92 4.99 20.32 3.30
N LEU A 93 4.70 19.77 4.47
CA LEU A 93 5.35 20.06 5.73
C LEU A 93 6.59 19.18 5.94
N MET A 94 7.58 19.69 6.66
CA MET A 94 8.75 18.92 7.06
C MET A 94 8.39 17.95 8.19
N GLY A 95 8.41 16.66 7.91
CA GLY A 95 8.27 15.60 8.91
C GLY A 95 9.58 15.28 9.65
N PRO A 96 9.55 14.49 10.73
CA PRO A 96 10.77 14.01 11.36
C PRO A 96 11.42 12.93 10.48
N VAL A 97 12.74 13.03 10.29
CA VAL A 97 13.48 12.06 9.44
C VAL A 97 13.49 10.66 10.05
N LEU A 98 13.84 10.56 11.34
CA LEU A 98 13.98 9.31 12.10
C LEU A 98 14.72 8.22 11.29
N ASP A 99 14.11 7.06 11.09
CA ASP A 99 14.63 5.94 10.30
C ASP A 99 14.06 5.88 8.88
N GLY A 100 13.38 6.95 8.45
CA GLY A 100 12.75 7.09 7.14
C GLY A 100 13.73 7.21 5.98
N VAL A 101 14.95 7.71 6.22
CA VAL A 101 16.00 7.86 5.20
C VAL A 101 17.23 7.05 5.63
N SER A 102 17.41 5.88 5.02
CA SER A 102 18.63 5.08 5.20
C SER A 102 19.84 5.73 4.53
N GLU A 103 21.04 5.29 4.89
CA GLU A 103 22.26 5.73 4.22
C GLU A 103 22.20 5.51 2.71
N HIS A 104 21.69 4.35 2.28
CA HIS A 104 21.48 4.02 0.88
C HIS A 104 20.49 4.97 0.18
N LEU A 105 19.41 5.37 0.86
CA LEU A 105 18.40 6.29 0.29
C LEU A 105 18.91 7.72 0.12
N LYS A 106 19.96 8.15 0.82
CA LYS A 106 20.55 9.51 0.66
C LYS A 106 21.06 9.78 -0.76
N ARG A 107 21.32 8.73 -1.56
CA ARG A 107 21.59 8.86 -2.99
C ARG A 107 20.46 9.59 -3.73
N TYR A 108 19.22 9.30 -3.34
CA TYR A 108 18.02 9.80 -3.98
C TYR A 108 17.30 10.88 -3.20
N VAL A 109 17.41 10.88 -1.87
CA VAL A 109 16.67 11.79 -0.99
C VAL A 109 17.60 12.84 -0.42
N LYS A 110 17.29 14.12 -0.66
CA LYS A 110 18.03 15.25 -0.10
C LYS A 110 17.24 15.82 1.05
N ILE A 111 17.70 15.62 2.29
CA ILE A 111 16.96 16.07 3.48
C ILE A 111 16.86 17.61 3.47
N SER A 112 15.65 18.13 3.68
CA SER A 112 15.38 19.56 3.80
C SER A 112 16.03 20.17 5.04
N SER A 113 16.41 21.45 4.94
CA SER A 113 16.89 22.25 6.07
C SER A 113 15.76 22.94 6.85
N GLU A 114 14.50 22.81 6.42
CA GLU A 114 13.36 23.32 7.19
C GLU A 114 13.27 22.63 8.55
N ARG A 115 12.73 23.33 9.56
CA ARG A 115 12.54 22.76 10.90
C ARG A 115 11.51 21.62 10.82
N PRO A 116 11.84 20.40 11.27
CA PRO A 116 10.87 19.31 11.32
C PRO A 116 9.82 19.55 12.38
N ILE A 117 8.60 19.10 12.10
CA ILE A 117 7.53 18.92 13.09
C ILE A 117 7.73 17.52 13.68
N ASP A 118 8.55 17.43 14.72
CA ASP A 118 9.02 16.20 15.35
C ASP A 118 8.37 15.92 16.71
N ASP A 119 7.30 16.66 17.03
CA ASP A 119 6.43 16.42 18.18
C ASP A 119 5.12 15.75 17.75
N VAL A 120 4.80 14.60 18.37
CA VAL A 120 3.57 13.84 18.13
C VAL A 120 2.33 14.70 18.43
N ASP A 121 2.36 15.52 19.47
CA ASP A 121 1.22 16.35 19.88
C ASP A 121 0.98 17.51 18.91
N GLU A 122 2.04 18.07 18.32
CA GLU A 122 1.94 19.08 17.26
C GLU A 122 1.34 18.49 15.98
N VAL A 123 1.79 17.30 15.55
CA VAL A 123 1.18 16.61 14.41
C VAL A 123 -0.30 16.29 14.71
N ALA A 124 -0.61 15.77 15.90
CA ALA A 124 -2.00 15.48 16.27
C ALA A 124 -2.88 16.74 16.28
N GLN A 125 -2.34 17.90 16.69
CA GLN A 125 -3.04 19.17 16.62
C GLN A 125 -3.32 19.58 15.17
N ILE A 126 -2.33 19.52 14.28
CA ILE A 126 -2.50 19.82 12.84
C ILE A 126 -3.60 18.93 12.24
N LEU A 127 -3.59 17.63 12.55
CA LEU A 127 -4.59 16.68 12.07
C LEU A 127 -6.02 17.05 12.55
N ARG A 128 -6.17 17.47 13.81
CA ARG A 128 -7.47 17.93 14.34
C ARG A 128 -7.93 19.24 13.72
N GLU A 129 -7.06 20.24 13.61
CA GLU A 129 -7.36 21.55 13.03
C GLU A 129 -7.78 21.46 11.56
N LYS A 130 -7.19 20.51 10.83
CA LYS A 130 -7.53 20.25 9.42
C LYS A 130 -8.71 19.28 9.26
N GLU A 131 -9.26 18.79 10.37
CA GLU A 131 -10.35 17.82 10.42
C GLU A 131 -10.06 16.58 9.58
N VAL A 132 -8.85 16.02 9.73
CA VAL A 132 -8.43 14.86 8.94
C VAL A 132 -9.28 13.65 9.30
N ASP A 133 -9.75 12.94 8.28
CA ASP A 133 -10.47 11.69 8.44
C ASP A 133 -9.52 10.50 8.53
N VAL A 134 -8.54 10.46 7.61
CA VAL A 134 -7.63 9.33 7.41
C VAL A 134 -6.19 9.83 7.18
N LEU A 135 -5.23 9.24 7.88
CA LEU A 135 -3.80 9.38 7.63
C LEU A 135 -3.31 8.19 6.79
N VAL A 136 -2.63 8.49 5.69
CA VAL A 136 -2.07 7.51 4.75
C VAL A 136 -0.55 7.46 4.91
N ASN A 137 -0.03 6.30 5.34
CA ASN A 137 1.40 6.08 5.49
C ASN A 137 2.01 5.46 4.23
N ASN A 138 2.73 6.28 3.46
CA ASN A 138 3.49 5.93 2.26
C ASN A 138 5.00 6.12 2.45
N LEU A 139 5.50 6.00 3.68
CA LEU A 139 6.93 6.08 3.98
C LEU A 139 7.74 4.98 3.28
N PRO A 140 9.08 5.09 3.22
CA PRO A 140 9.90 3.99 2.72
C PRO A 140 9.74 2.71 3.55
N THR A 141 9.88 1.54 2.91
CA THR A 141 9.89 0.25 3.62
C THR A 141 10.95 0.25 4.74
N ALA A 142 10.60 -0.34 5.89
CA ALA A 142 11.42 -0.42 7.11
C ALA A 142 11.61 0.90 7.90
N SER A 143 10.77 1.91 7.66
CA SER A 143 10.74 3.16 8.44
C SER A 143 9.88 3.01 9.71
N GLU A 144 10.32 2.18 10.65
CA GLU A 144 9.53 1.77 11.81
C GLU A 144 9.22 2.93 12.77
N LYS A 145 10.27 3.63 13.24
CA LYS A 145 10.13 4.74 14.19
C LYS A 145 9.31 5.87 13.58
N ALA A 146 9.56 6.21 12.31
CA ALA A 146 8.78 7.21 11.59
C ALA A 146 7.31 6.81 11.46
N SER A 147 7.01 5.56 11.09
CA SER A 147 5.63 5.09 10.95
C SER A 147 4.89 5.07 12.28
N TRP A 148 5.55 4.63 13.36
CA TRP A 148 4.97 4.63 14.70
C TRP A 148 4.75 6.03 15.24
N PHE A 149 5.63 6.99 14.95
CA PHE A 149 5.45 8.40 15.28
C PHE A 149 4.14 8.95 14.68
N TYR A 150 3.91 8.72 13.38
CA TYR A 150 2.68 9.17 12.72
C TYR A 150 1.44 8.37 13.14
N ALA A 151 1.58 7.08 13.44
CA ALA A 151 0.48 6.26 13.95
C ALA A 151 0.01 6.77 15.33
N GLU A 152 0.95 7.09 16.23
CA GLU A 152 0.62 7.65 17.54
C GLU A 152 -0.06 9.02 17.41
N ALA A 153 0.41 9.88 16.49
CA ALA A 153 -0.21 11.18 16.24
C ALA A 153 -1.64 11.03 15.70
N ALA A 154 -1.88 10.09 14.78
CA ALA A 154 -3.21 9.80 14.25
C ALA A 154 -4.17 9.27 15.33
N LEU A 155 -3.69 8.35 16.18
CA LEU A 155 -4.47 7.83 17.31
C LEU A 155 -4.87 8.94 18.28
N LYS A 156 -3.93 9.80 18.69
CA LYS A 156 -4.21 10.97 19.55
C LYS A 156 -5.18 11.97 18.92
N ALA A 157 -5.24 12.03 17.59
CA ALA A 157 -6.12 12.92 16.85
C ALA A 157 -7.50 12.30 16.53
N GLY A 158 -7.72 11.01 16.79
CA GLY A 158 -8.95 10.32 16.38
C GLY A 158 -9.05 10.12 14.86
N VAL A 159 -7.91 9.95 14.18
CA VAL A 159 -7.79 9.89 12.72
C VAL A 159 -7.53 8.45 12.29
N GLY A 160 -8.33 7.94 11.33
CA GLY A 160 -8.16 6.59 10.79
C GLY A 160 -6.78 6.41 10.15
N ILE A 161 -6.26 5.19 10.13
CA ILE A 161 -4.90 4.91 9.65
C ILE A 161 -4.96 3.92 8.49
N VAL A 162 -4.40 4.30 7.35
CA VAL A 162 -4.09 3.37 6.26
C VAL A 162 -2.58 3.20 6.21
N ASN A 163 -2.10 2.00 6.54
CA ASN A 163 -0.68 1.70 6.55
C ASN A 163 -0.27 0.96 5.27
N GLY A 164 0.41 1.68 4.37
CA GLY A 164 0.80 1.18 3.07
C GLY A 164 2.05 0.33 3.01
N ILE A 165 2.77 0.20 4.12
CA ILE A 165 4.13 -0.35 4.16
C ILE A 165 4.23 -1.55 5.11
N PRO A 166 5.30 -2.37 5.03
CA PRO A 166 5.45 -3.58 5.87
C PRO A 166 5.72 -3.37 7.36
N VAL A 167 5.77 -2.12 7.84
CA VAL A 167 5.92 -1.85 9.28
C VAL A 167 4.64 -2.28 9.98
N LEU A 168 4.76 -2.96 11.11
CA LEU A 168 3.61 -3.47 11.84
C LEU A 168 2.90 -2.33 12.57
N ILE A 169 1.66 -2.04 12.16
CA ILE A 169 0.73 -1.13 12.86
C ILE A 169 -0.54 -1.91 13.16
N ALA A 170 -1.23 -2.45 12.15
CA ALA A 170 -2.40 -3.28 12.35
C ALA A 170 -2.07 -4.59 13.09
N ASN A 171 -0.89 -5.18 12.81
CA ASN A 171 -0.43 -6.39 13.50
C ASN A 171 0.24 -6.12 14.85
N ASN A 172 0.47 -4.86 15.20
CA ASN A 172 1.02 -4.50 16.50
C ASN A 172 -0.12 -4.45 17.53
N LYS A 173 -0.06 -5.35 18.53
CA LYS A 173 -1.10 -5.50 19.56
C LYS A 173 -1.36 -4.21 20.35
N GLU A 174 -0.34 -3.37 20.56
CA GLU A 174 -0.50 -2.10 21.27
C GLU A 174 -1.28 -1.10 20.42
N PHE A 175 -0.88 -0.90 19.16
CA PHE A 175 -1.58 0.01 18.24
C PHE A 175 -3.00 -0.46 17.95
N ALA A 176 -3.20 -1.75 17.70
CA ALA A 176 -4.53 -2.33 17.49
C ALA A 176 -5.47 -2.09 18.68
N LYS A 177 -4.96 -2.28 19.91
CA LYS A 177 -5.74 -2.03 21.13
C LYS A 177 -6.04 -0.54 21.31
N LYS A 178 -5.05 0.35 21.16
CA LYS A 178 -5.28 1.80 21.23
C LYS A 178 -6.32 2.25 20.20
N ALA A 179 -6.28 1.70 18.99
CA ALA A 179 -7.26 2.00 17.96
C ALA A 179 -8.68 1.55 18.32
N GLU A 180 -8.84 0.36 18.90
CA GLU A 180 -10.15 -0.12 19.37
C GLU A 180 -10.67 0.75 20.52
N ASP A 181 -9.84 1.03 21.53
CA ASP A 181 -10.18 1.84 22.70
C ASP A 181 -10.59 3.29 22.31
N ASN A 182 -9.97 3.85 21.27
CA ASN A 182 -10.22 5.23 20.81
C ASN A 182 -11.17 5.31 19.61
N LYS A 183 -11.78 4.20 19.17
CA LYS A 183 -12.65 4.14 17.99
C LYS A 183 -11.99 4.67 16.70
N VAL A 184 -10.70 4.41 16.54
CA VAL A 184 -9.91 4.78 15.36
C VAL A 184 -9.78 3.57 14.43
N PRO A 185 -10.27 3.62 13.18
CA PRO A 185 -10.14 2.49 12.26
C PRO A 185 -8.72 2.40 11.68
N ILE A 186 -8.19 1.17 11.58
CA ILE A 186 -6.90 0.87 10.93
C ILE A 186 -7.12 -0.12 9.79
N VAL A 187 -6.57 0.19 8.61
CA VAL A 187 -6.35 -0.78 7.52
C VAL A 187 -4.85 -0.94 7.32
N GLY A 188 -4.33 -2.16 7.49
CA GLY A 188 -2.90 -2.46 7.38
C GLY A 188 -2.60 -3.95 7.50
N ASP A 189 -1.40 -4.44 7.19
CA ASP A 189 -0.19 -3.71 6.81
C ASP A 189 0.34 -4.15 5.43
N ASP A 190 1.03 -3.25 4.70
CA ASP A 190 1.61 -3.42 3.35
C ASP A 190 0.58 -3.62 2.23
N TYR A 191 0.38 -2.62 1.36
CA TYR A 191 -0.61 -2.73 0.27
C TYR A 191 -0.40 -3.98 -0.60
N LYS A 192 -1.49 -4.66 -0.95
CA LYS A 192 -1.50 -5.50 -2.14
C LYS A 192 -1.41 -4.64 -3.40
N SER A 193 -1.06 -5.26 -4.51
CA SER A 193 -1.20 -4.69 -5.84
C SER A 193 -2.43 -5.30 -6.51
N GLN A 194 -3.08 -4.58 -7.43
CA GLN A 194 -4.20 -5.12 -8.21
C GLN A 194 -3.78 -6.38 -8.97
N LEU A 195 -2.60 -6.33 -9.61
CA LEU A 195 -1.95 -7.49 -10.20
C LEU A 195 -0.46 -7.47 -9.89
N GLY A 196 -0.07 -8.17 -8.83
CA GLY A 196 1.33 -8.30 -8.41
C GLY A 196 1.96 -9.63 -8.81
N GLY A 197 3.29 -9.69 -8.77
CA GLY A 197 4.03 -10.94 -9.02
C GLY A 197 3.68 -12.07 -8.03
N THR A 198 3.43 -11.72 -6.76
CA THR A 198 3.10 -12.73 -5.72
C THR A 198 1.74 -13.38 -5.94
N ILE A 199 0.70 -12.61 -6.31
CA ILE A 199 -0.62 -13.18 -6.61
C ILE A 199 -0.58 -14.03 -7.89
N LEU A 200 0.14 -13.56 -8.92
CA LEU A 200 0.32 -14.32 -10.15
C LEU A 200 1.04 -15.66 -9.91
N ASP A 201 2.15 -15.65 -9.16
CA ASP A 201 2.91 -16.86 -8.83
C ASP A 201 2.06 -17.86 -8.04
N ARG A 202 1.38 -17.38 -6.99
CA ARG A 202 0.49 -18.19 -6.16
C ARG A 202 -0.63 -18.83 -6.99
N ASP A 203 -1.27 -18.07 -7.88
CA ASP A 203 -2.38 -18.58 -8.69
C ASP A 203 -1.89 -19.59 -9.75
N LEU A 204 -0.71 -19.39 -10.33
CA LEU A 204 -0.07 -20.35 -11.24
C LEU A 204 0.31 -21.65 -10.52
N LEU A 205 0.86 -21.56 -9.31
CA LEU A 205 1.17 -22.73 -8.47
C LEU A 205 -0.10 -23.50 -8.10
N ASN A 206 -1.14 -22.79 -7.65
CA ASN A 206 -2.46 -23.36 -7.35
C ASN A 206 -3.04 -24.10 -8.55
N LEU A 207 -3.01 -23.48 -9.73
CA LEU A 207 -3.46 -24.11 -10.96
C LEU A 207 -2.70 -25.42 -11.24
N CYS A 208 -1.36 -25.40 -11.11
CA CYS A 208 -0.55 -26.61 -11.30
C CYS A 208 -0.98 -27.72 -10.32
N ILE A 209 -1.09 -27.41 -9.03
CA ILE A 209 -1.46 -28.37 -7.98
C ILE A 209 -2.86 -28.94 -8.23
N GLN A 210 -3.85 -28.08 -8.53
CA GLN A 210 -5.23 -28.50 -8.81
C GLN A 210 -5.35 -29.41 -10.03
N ARG A 211 -4.42 -29.30 -10.98
CA ARG A 211 -4.35 -30.16 -12.17
C ARG A 211 -3.45 -31.39 -11.99
N GLY A 212 -3.01 -31.66 -10.76
CA GLY A 212 -2.18 -32.82 -10.42
C GLY A 212 -0.72 -32.70 -10.89
N ILE A 213 -0.24 -31.48 -11.17
CA ILE A 213 1.15 -31.24 -11.54
C ILE A 213 1.97 -31.09 -10.25
N LYS A 214 2.93 -31.99 -10.07
CA LYS A 214 3.84 -31.93 -8.92
C LYS A 214 4.93 -30.90 -9.18
N ILE A 215 4.91 -29.79 -8.45
CA ILE A 215 6.00 -28.81 -8.44
C ILE A 215 7.29 -29.44 -7.89
N LYS A 216 8.39 -29.28 -8.63
CA LYS A 216 9.74 -29.75 -8.28
C LYS A 216 10.64 -28.61 -7.81
N LYS A 217 10.46 -27.42 -8.35
CA LYS A 217 11.14 -26.18 -7.96
C LYS A 217 10.45 -24.99 -8.62
N SER A 218 10.61 -23.80 -8.06
CA SER A 218 10.21 -22.55 -8.71
C SER A 218 11.10 -21.38 -8.29
N TYR A 219 11.07 -20.31 -9.07
CA TYR A 219 11.66 -19.05 -8.63
C TYR A 219 10.80 -17.85 -9.05
N GLN A 220 10.95 -16.76 -8.31
CA GLN A 220 10.39 -15.45 -8.64
C GLN A 220 11.49 -14.37 -8.63
N LEU A 221 11.74 -13.71 -9.77
CA LEU A 221 12.67 -12.59 -9.88
C LEU A 221 11.89 -11.30 -10.15
N ASN A 222 12.13 -10.27 -9.32
CA ASN A 222 11.49 -8.96 -9.46
C ASN A 222 12.54 -7.89 -9.79
N TYR A 223 12.25 -7.05 -10.77
CA TYR A 223 13.07 -5.90 -11.16
C TYR A 223 12.24 -4.62 -11.07
N GLY A 224 12.86 -3.51 -10.72
CA GLY A 224 12.24 -2.18 -10.77
C GLY A 224 13.25 -1.06 -10.60
N GLY A 225 12.91 0.17 -10.98
CA GLY A 225 13.84 1.30 -11.02
C GLY A 225 13.62 2.37 -9.95
N ASN A 226 12.45 2.39 -9.31
CA ASN A 226 12.08 3.43 -8.36
C ASN A 226 12.83 3.34 -7.01
N THR A 227 12.59 4.32 -6.15
CA THR A 227 13.22 4.39 -4.83
C THR A 227 12.78 3.30 -3.86
N ASP A 228 11.60 2.68 -4.01
CA ASP A 228 11.24 1.50 -3.21
C ASP A 228 12.16 0.33 -3.56
N PHE A 229 12.37 0.04 -4.86
CA PHE A 229 13.30 -1.00 -5.29
C PHE A 229 14.74 -0.72 -4.85
N TRP A 230 15.18 0.54 -4.89
CA TRP A 230 16.49 0.92 -4.34
C TRP A 230 16.57 0.65 -2.83
N ASN A 231 15.55 1.04 -2.07
CA ASN A 231 15.49 0.79 -0.63
C ASN A 231 15.53 -0.71 -0.27
N LEU A 232 15.05 -1.58 -1.15
CA LEU A 232 15.06 -3.04 -0.97
C LEU A 232 16.39 -3.71 -1.33
N THR A 233 17.34 -2.98 -1.93
CA THR A 233 18.70 -3.51 -2.17
C THR A 233 19.52 -3.66 -0.89
N ASP A 234 19.16 -2.90 0.15
CA ASP A 234 19.65 -3.11 1.51
C ASP A 234 19.04 -4.41 2.05
N TRP A 235 19.88 -5.43 2.26
CA TRP A 235 19.46 -6.76 2.69
C TRP A 235 18.66 -6.73 4.00
N GLU A 236 19.06 -5.91 4.98
CA GLU A 236 18.39 -5.84 6.27
C GLU A 236 16.96 -5.27 6.12
N ARG A 237 16.77 -4.32 5.19
CA ARG A 237 15.45 -3.76 4.86
C ARG A 237 14.62 -4.67 3.97
N GLY A 238 15.27 -5.43 3.08
CA GLY A 238 14.61 -6.37 2.17
C GLY A 238 14.12 -7.66 2.86
N LYS A 239 14.76 -8.08 3.95
CA LYS A 239 14.53 -9.37 4.63
C LYS A 239 13.06 -9.66 4.93
N THR A 240 12.32 -8.65 5.40
CA THR A 240 10.88 -8.78 5.71
C THR A 240 10.04 -9.04 4.46
N LYS A 241 10.36 -8.38 3.34
CA LYS A 241 9.67 -8.53 2.04
C LYS A 241 10.04 -9.85 1.35
N HIS A 242 11.27 -10.35 1.51
CA HIS A 242 11.62 -11.71 1.07
C HIS A 242 10.83 -12.77 1.86
N ALA A 243 10.75 -12.61 3.19
CA ALA A 243 9.98 -13.51 4.05
C ALA A 243 8.48 -13.50 3.74
N SER A 244 7.88 -12.33 3.48
CA SER A 244 6.45 -12.25 3.11
C SER A 244 6.15 -12.91 1.77
N LYS A 245 7.01 -12.73 0.76
CA LYS A 245 6.86 -13.40 -0.54
C LYS A 245 6.98 -14.92 -0.43
N LYS A 246 7.95 -15.41 0.35
CA LYS A 246 8.10 -16.85 0.61
C LYS A 246 6.87 -17.42 1.32
N ARG A 247 6.37 -16.76 2.37
CA ARG A 247 5.14 -17.18 3.07
C ARG A 247 3.92 -17.27 2.14
N GLY A 248 3.78 -16.34 1.20
CA GLY A 248 2.68 -16.36 0.22
C GLY A 248 2.71 -17.58 -0.71
N VAL A 249 3.91 -18.05 -1.07
CA VAL A 249 4.10 -19.27 -1.87
C VAL A 249 3.93 -20.52 -1.01
N ASP A 250 4.55 -20.57 0.17
CA ASP A 250 4.45 -21.71 1.09
C ASP A 250 3.00 -21.99 1.51
N ALA A 251 2.16 -20.94 1.60
CA ALA A 251 0.74 -21.06 2.00
C ALA A 251 -0.11 -21.92 1.05
N VAL A 252 0.29 -22.07 -0.22
CA VAL A 252 -0.47 -22.86 -1.21
C VAL A 252 0.14 -24.22 -1.53
N MET A 253 1.36 -24.47 -1.05
CA MET A 253 2.10 -25.68 -1.36
C MET A 253 1.72 -26.80 -0.38
N PRO A 254 1.16 -27.93 -0.86
CA PRO A 254 0.80 -29.06 0.02
C PRO A 254 2.01 -29.88 0.50
N TYR A 255 3.22 -29.53 0.04
CA TYR A 255 4.49 -30.17 0.39
C TYR A 255 5.64 -29.18 0.14
N GLU A 256 6.81 -29.44 0.75
CA GLU A 256 7.98 -28.60 0.54
C GLU A 256 8.55 -28.77 -0.88
N ALA A 257 8.83 -27.65 -1.54
CA ALA A 257 9.54 -27.59 -2.81
C ALA A 257 10.56 -26.44 -2.78
N PRO A 258 11.75 -26.60 -3.41
CA PRO A 258 12.72 -25.52 -3.54
C PRO A 258 12.11 -24.28 -4.21
N PHE A 259 12.13 -23.16 -3.49
CA PHE A 259 11.67 -21.86 -3.97
C PHE A 259 12.75 -20.79 -3.73
N SER A 260 12.98 -19.94 -4.72
CA SER A 260 13.87 -18.79 -4.62
C SER A 260 13.16 -17.51 -5.02
N VAL A 261 13.36 -16.44 -4.24
CA VAL A 261 12.80 -15.13 -4.55
C VAL A 261 13.89 -14.07 -4.47
N ASN A 262 13.99 -13.23 -5.51
CA ASN A 262 14.92 -12.11 -5.50
C ASN A 262 14.28 -10.80 -5.98
N VAL A 263 14.89 -9.69 -5.58
CA VAL A 263 14.59 -8.33 -5.99
C VAL A 263 15.88 -7.71 -6.51
N SER A 264 15.80 -7.01 -7.63
CA SER A 264 16.94 -6.29 -8.21
C SER A 264 16.49 -4.91 -8.62
N GLN A 265 17.41 -3.95 -8.50
CA GLN A 265 17.16 -2.57 -8.86
C GLN A 265 17.81 -2.27 -10.22
N LEU A 266 17.03 -1.69 -11.13
CA LEU A 266 17.43 -1.28 -12.47
C LEU A 266 16.88 0.13 -12.73
N GLU A 267 17.69 1.16 -12.46
CA GLU A 267 17.30 2.60 -12.54
C GLU A 267 16.54 2.96 -13.82
N VAL A 268 16.97 2.39 -14.95
CA VAL A 268 16.37 2.63 -16.28
C VAL A 268 14.89 2.26 -16.38
N LEU A 269 14.36 1.45 -15.46
CA LEU A 269 12.96 1.06 -15.45
C LEU A 269 12.04 2.11 -14.81
N ASN A 270 12.56 3.12 -14.10
CA ASN A 270 11.73 4.06 -13.34
C ASN A 270 10.69 3.29 -12.47
N ASP A 271 9.41 3.65 -12.53
CA ASP A 271 8.34 2.97 -11.80
C ASP A 271 7.83 1.67 -12.45
N ILE A 272 8.41 1.25 -13.57
CA ILE A 272 8.11 -0.05 -14.18
C ILE A 272 8.70 -1.15 -13.30
N LYS A 273 7.87 -2.16 -13.04
CA LYS A 273 8.23 -3.38 -12.36
C LYS A 273 8.01 -4.58 -13.26
N ILE A 274 9.03 -5.42 -13.33
CA ILE A 274 9.00 -6.67 -14.07
C ILE A 274 9.10 -7.82 -13.07
N CYS A 275 8.18 -8.78 -13.14
CA CYS A 275 8.27 -10.04 -12.40
C CYS A 275 8.41 -11.20 -13.38
N ARG A 276 9.44 -12.02 -13.20
CA ARG A 276 9.62 -13.29 -13.90
C ARG A 276 9.39 -14.45 -12.95
N ILE A 277 8.57 -15.39 -13.38
CA ILE A 277 8.23 -16.60 -12.64
C ILE A 277 8.62 -17.79 -13.51
N GLU A 278 9.34 -18.74 -12.93
CA GLU A 278 9.55 -20.04 -13.54
C GLU A 278 9.14 -21.14 -12.56
N ILE A 279 8.35 -22.09 -13.06
CA ILE A 279 7.86 -23.23 -12.30
C ILE A 279 8.23 -24.49 -13.08
N TRP A 280 8.89 -25.42 -12.41
CA TRP A 280 9.19 -26.75 -12.95
C TRP A 280 8.40 -27.78 -12.19
N GLY A 281 7.79 -28.71 -12.92
CA GLY A 281 7.03 -29.79 -12.34
C GLY A 281 7.05 -31.06 -13.17
N GLU A 282 6.28 -32.03 -12.72
CA GLU A 282 6.04 -33.31 -13.39
C GLU A 282 4.53 -33.49 -13.53
N ASN A 283 4.05 -33.84 -14.72
CA ASN A 283 2.65 -34.17 -14.99
C ASN A 283 2.46 -35.69 -15.21
N PHE A 284 1.42 -36.09 -15.95
CA PHE A 284 1.10 -37.50 -16.21
C PHE A 284 2.32 -38.32 -16.65
N GLY A 285 2.51 -39.48 -16.00
CA GLY A 285 3.67 -40.36 -16.24
C GLY A 285 5.02 -39.83 -15.72
N GLY A 286 5.03 -38.77 -14.90
CA GLY A 286 6.26 -38.13 -14.45
C GLY A 286 6.93 -37.26 -15.53
N THR A 287 6.20 -36.91 -16.59
CA THR A 287 6.75 -36.14 -17.71
C THR A 287 7.02 -34.70 -17.28
N PRO A 288 8.19 -34.13 -17.58
CA PRO A 288 8.55 -32.78 -17.13
C PRO A 288 7.65 -31.71 -17.76
N VAL A 289 7.30 -30.71 -16.96
CA VAL A 289 6.64 -29.47 -17.39
C VAL A 289 7.47 -28.28 -16.90
N LYS A 290 7.62 -27.29 -17.77
CA LYS A 290 8.16 -25.97 -17.43
C LYS A 290 7.13 -24.90 -17.79
N LEU A 291 6.82 -24.05 -16.84
CA LEU A 291 5.99 -22.85 -17.04
C LEU A 291 6.87 -21.62 -16.82
N GLU A 292 6.82 -20.69 -17.77
CA GLU A 292 7.48 -19.39 -17.67
C GLU A 292 6.41 -18.30 -17.79
N ALA A 293 6.45 -17.32 -16.89
CA ALA A 293 5.59 -16.16 -16.95
C ALA A 293 6.39 -14.87 -16.74
N LYS A 294 6.01 -13.82 -17.47
CA LYS A 294 6.51 -12.45 -17.31
C LYS A 294 5.34 -11.52 -17.08
N LEU A 295 5.37 -10.80 -15.98
CA LEU A 295 4.46 -9.70 -15.67
C LEU A 295 5.23 -8.38 -15.74
N GLU A 296 4.67 -7.39 -16.42
CA GLU A 296 5.19 -6.03 -16.49
C GLU A 296 4.07 -5.05 -16.14
N VAL A 297 4.30 -4.21 -15.15
CA VAL A 297 3.32 -3.26 -14.60
C VAL A 297 4.01 -1.96 -14.19
N VAL A 298 3.26 -0.86 -14.15
CA VAL A 298 3.70 0.35 -13.43
C VAL A 298 3.36 0.15 -11.95
N ASP A 299 4.37 0.12 -11.06
CA ASP A 299 4.21 -0.41 -9.70
C ASP A 299 3.29 0.45 -8.82
N SER A 300 3.40 1.78 -8.91
CA SER A 300 2.68 2.67 -8.00
C SER A 300 1.19 2.83 -8.32
N PRO A 301 0.75 2.99 -9.59
CA PRO A 301 -0.67 2.92 -9.93
C PRO A 301 -1.29 1.56 -9.59
N ASN A 302 -0.51 0.49 -9.62
CA ASN A 302 -0.96 -0.87 -9.30
C ASN A 302 -1.33 -1.06 -7.81
N SER A 303 -0.86 -0.18 -6.91
CA SER A 303 -1.36 -0.13 -5.51
C SER A 303 -2.34 1.01 -5.26
N ALA A 304 -2.41 2.03 -6.12
CA ALA A 304 -3.31 3.17 -5.95
C ALA A 304 -4.79 2.76 -5.89
N GLY A 305 -5.22 1.81 -6.74
CA GLY A 305 -6.59 1.27 -6.71
C GLY A 305 -6.94 0.56 -5.39
N VAL A 306 -5.94 -0.05 -4.73
CA VAL A 306 -6.09 -0.70 -3.41
C VAL A 306 -6.10 0.35 -2.30
N MET A 307 -5.24 1.36 -2.42
CA MET A 307 -5.12 2.47 -1.47
C MET A 307 -6.43 3.28 -1.38
N VAL A 308 -7.07 3.60 -2.52
CA VAL A 308 -8.35 4.35 -2.51
C VAL A 308 -9.49 3.57 -1.83
N ASP A 309 -9.51 2.24 -1.94
CA ASP A 309 -10.48 1.41 -1.23
C ASP A 309 -10.21 1.44 0.28
N ALA A 310 -8.94 1.33 0.69
CA ALA A 310 -8.55 1.36 2.10
C ALA A 310 -8.94 2.69 2.76
N ILE A 311 -8.70 3.82 2.10
CA ILE A 311 -9.08 5.17 2.57
C ILE A 311 -10.60 5.26 2.76
N ARG A 312 -11.37 4.81 1.76
CA ARG A 312 -12.84 4.85 1.81
C ARG A 312 -13.41 3.92 2.87
N CYS A 313 -12.81 2.75 3.08
CA CYS A 313 -13.18 1.84 4.16
C CYS A 313 -12.92 2.45 5.55
N CYS A 314 -11.76 3.10 5.75
CA CYS A 314 -11.47 3.83 6.98
C CYS A 314 -12.51 4.93 7.24
N LYS A 315 -12.88 5.73 6.22
CA LYS A 315 -13.90 6.76 6.38
C LYS A 315 -15.26 6.16 6.74
N LEU A 316 -15.67 5.12 6.02
CA LEU A 316 -16.94 4.44 6.27
C LEU A 316 -17.02 3.86 7.69
N ALA A 317 -15.94 3.25 8.19
CA ALA A 317 -15.87 2.78 9.56
C ALA A 317 -15.96 3.92 10.58
N LYS A 318 -15.25 5.04 10.32
CA LYS A 318 -15.28 6.23 11.18
C LYS A 318 -16.69 6.80 11.30
N ASP A 319 -17.46 6.86 10.21
CA ASP A 319 -18.85 7.33 10.24
C ASP A 319 -19.79 6.40 11.00
N ARG A 320 -19.48 5.10 11.02
CA ARG A 320 -20.20 4.09 11.80
C ARG A 320 -19.75 4.03 13.25
N GLY A 321 -18.74 4.82 13.64
CA GLY A 321 -18.12 4.76 14.98
C GLY A 321 -17.39 3.45 15.26
N VAL A 322 -16.98 2.74 14.21
CA VAL A 322 -16.19 1.49 14.27
C VAL A 322 -14.71 1.82 14.27
N GLY A 323 -13.98 1.31 15.26
CA GLY A 323 -12.52 1.42 15.35
C GLY A 323 -11.83 0.08 15.52
N GLY A 324 -10.52 0.14 15.74
CA GLY A 324 -9.66 -1.03 15.70
C GLY A 324 -9.29 -1.41 14.27
N VAL A 325 -8.70 -2.60 14.10
CA VAL A 325 -8.33 -3.10 12.77
C VAL A 325 -9.59 -3.52 12.01
N LEU A 326 -9.77 -2.97 10.80
CA LEU A 326 -10.78 -3.42 9.85
C LEU A 326 -10.27 -4.73 9.23
N THR A 327 -10.60 -5.87 9.84
CA THR A 327 -10.08 -7.19 9.47
C THR A 327 -10.44 -7.56 8.04
N SER A 328 -11.68 -7.27 7.61
CA SER A 328 -12.17 -7.61 6.28
C SER A 328 -11.48 -6.77 5.19
N ALA A 329 -11.37 -5.46 5.42
CA ALA A 329 -10.65 -4.57 4.52
C ALA A 329 -9.15 -4.89 4.49
N SER A 330 -8.53 -5.12 5.65
CA SER A 330 -7.11 -5.46 5.74
C SER A 330 -6.79 -6.77 5.02
N ALA A 331 -7.59 -7.81 5.21
CA ALA A 331 -7.32 -9.11 4.59
C ALA A 331 -7.41 -9.08 3.06
N TYR A 332 -8.33 -8.30 2.50
CA TYR A 332 -8.44 -8.16 1.05
C TYR A 332 -7.39 -7.21 0.47
N LEU A 333 -7.14 -6.07 1.14
CA LEU A 333 -6.33 -4.97 0.59
C LEU A 333 -4.85 -5.02 0.96
N MET A 334 -4.47 -5.76 2.00
CA MET A 334 -3.12 -5.74 2.58
C MET A 334 -2.48 -7.12 2.55
N LYS A 335 -1.15 -7.17 2.35
CA LYS A 335 -0.38 -8.41 2.31
C LYS A 335 -0.25 -9.05 3.69
N SER A 336 -0.15 -8.22 4.73
CA SER A 336 0.04 -8.65 6.11
C SER A 336 -1.14 -8.20 6.96
N ALA A 337 -2.32 -8.78 6.75
CA ALA A 337 -3.46 -8.57 7.65
C ALA A 337 -3.33 -9.45 8.91
N PRO A 338 -3.80 -8.99 10.08
CA PRO A 338 -3.81 -9.80 11.31
C PRO A 338 -4.67 -11.07 11.21
N GLU A 339 -5.73 -11.02 10.42
CA GLU A 339 -6.59 -12.15 10.08
C GLU A 339 -6.54 -12.37 8.57
N GLN A 340 -6.32 -13.60 8.15
CA GLN A 340 -6.22 -13.99 6.73
C GLN A 340 -7.37 -14.92 6.38
N PHE A 341 -7.97 -14.72 5.21
CA PHE A 341 -8.94 -15.66 4.66
C PHE A 341 -8.22 -16.72 3.82
N PRO A 342 -8.77 -17.94 3.70
CA PRO A 342 -8.18 -19.00 2.88
C PRO A 342 -8.01 -18.59 1.41
N THR A 343 -8.93 -17.78 0.88
CA THR A 343 -8.89 -17.31 -0.51
C THR A 343 -9.13 -15.81 -0.62
N ASP A 344 -8.60 -15.17 -1.69
CA ASP A 344 -8.90 -13.77 -1.99
C ASP A 344 -10.39 -13.57 -2.34
N ARG A 345 -11.09 -14.62 -2.79
CA ARG A 345 -12.54 -14.57 -3.00
C ARG A 345 -13.28 -14.38 -1.67
N GLU A 346 -12.96 -15.17 -0.66
CA GLU A 346 -13.60 -15.04 0.66
C GLU A 346 -13.23 -13.71 1.33
N ALA A 347 -11.98 -13.26 1.17
CA ALA A 347 -11.59 -11.92 1.63
C ALA A 347 -12.38 -10.81 0.93
N ARG A 348 -12.65 -10.96 -0.38
CA ARG A 348 -13.51 -10.02 -1.12
C ARG A 348 -14.94 -10.04 -0.60
N GLU A 349 -15.54 -11.22 -0.45
CA GLU A 349 -16.90 -11.37 0.06
C GLU A 349 -17.02 -10.75 1.47
N ALA A 350 -16.01 -10.93 2.34
CA ALA A 350 -15.98 -10.31 3.66
C ALA A 350 -15.86 -8.78 3.61
N LEU A 351 -15.07 -8.22 2.68
CA LEU A 351 -15.00 -6.78 2.45
C LEU A 351 -16.34 -6.24 1.95
N ASP A 352 -16.98 -6.92 1.00
CA ASP A 352 -18.29 -6.53 0.47
C ASP A 352 -19.35 -6.53 1.60
N ASP A 353 -19.36 -7.56 2.46
CA ASP A 353 -20.23 -7.62 3.65
C ASP A 353 -19.96 -6.46 4.63
N PHE A 354 -18.69 -6.07 4.84
CA PHE A 354 -18.35 -4.88 5.61
C PHE A 354 -18.91 -3.63 4.95
N ILE A 355 -18.70 -3.44 3.64
CA ILE A 355 -19.19 -2.26 2.90
C ILE A 355 -20.72 -2.16 3.01
N GLU A 356 -21.43 -3.28 2.89
CA GLU A 356 -22.89 -3.35 3.00
C GLU A 356 -23.43 -3.24 4.44
N GLY A 357 -22.55 -3.24 5.45
CA GLY A 357 -22.93 -3.15 6.86
C GLY A 357 -23.47 -4.45 7.47
N LYS A 358 -23.25 -5.59 6.79
CA LYS A 358 -23.56 -6.94 7.29
C LYS A 358 -22.51 -7.44 8.28
N ARG A 359 -21.32 -6.84 8.25
CA ARG A 359 -20.18 -7.12 9.14
C ARG A 359 -19.64 -5.82 9.71
N GLU A 360 -19.17 -5.86 10.96
CA GLU A 360 -18.64 -4.69 11.66
C GLU A 360 -17.28 -4.22 11.14
N ARG A 361 -16.31 -5.15 10.96
CA ARG A 361 -14.90 -4.83 10.65
C ARG A 361 -14.25 -5.79 9.67
#